data_AF-A0A0F9YJ13-F1
#
_entry.id   AF-A0A0F9YJ13-F1
#
_cell.length_a   1.000
_cell.length_b   1.000
_cell.length_c   1.000
_cell.angle_alpha   90.00
_cell.angle_beta   90.00
_cell.angle_gamma   90.00
#
_symmetry.space_group_name_H-M   'P 1'
#
loop_
_entity.id
_entity.type
_entity.pdbx_description
1 polymer ?
#
loop_
_entity_poly.entity_id
_entity_poly.type
_entity_poly.pdbx_seq_one_letter_code
_entity_poly.pdbx_strand_id
1 'polypeptide(L)'
;MEQKQKKFIFYSLIFIALTLSNITFALEAKYPVFPGLPQITDNTMKNPDAIGQLVQYFFGIGIIFSGAIALISLAVAGVQLIIGQANPEGVSQAKDRIRGSLLGVVLLMVSFIILKSINPVLLKTEVTPLTTGPGVFYVSADNKVETTCPPSESDTSSLTTFAGGNIVYRCATPTEPNLLIWVYDKPNFDPSSTNKFTYEKKCGENFPIPASGSFKIGFKTPGVYFYIDGNCINDGYRSSVVLTSGQLPEEFKNIKGSVEFVNDVTYKNYYGVILHERINESGGGNCQYPMFSSILATDCKEITLNSASATVFTQNDQPIKSGDGIDFYSGAYGWDTKGSRAGIYELKNIFITGPKKYDPATMIFNYIGSGVDLNEQIAKPNFKKSPGSIRIKGNYLVALYSSLSSGYCQVFKTNAVDLKGTEYVGPGNISIEAVHVIPTK
;
A
#
# COMPACT_ATOMS: atom_id res chain seq x y z
N MET A 1 -19.66 -54.08 47.24
CA MET A 1 -19.90 -52.90 46.37
C MET A 1 -19.29 -51.60 46.93
N GLU A 2 -19.22 -51.43 48.25
CA GLU A 2 -18.74 -50.20 48.91
C GLU A 2 -17.31 -49.72 48.55
N GLN A 3 -16.33 -50.63 48.40
CA GLN A 3 -14.93 -50.20 48.11
C GLN A 3 -14.72 -49.68 46.68
N LYS A 4 -15.47 -50.21 45.69
CA LYS A 4 -15.36 -49.77 44.29
C LYS A 4 -15.94 -48.37 44.11
N GLN A 5 -17.01 -48.07 44.86
CA GLN A 5 -17.66 -46.77 44.88
C GLN A 5 -16.76 -45.71 45.56
N LYS A 6 -16.07 -46.05 46.65
CA LYS A 6 -15.12 -45.13 47.32
C LYS A 6 -13.90 -44.77 46.44
N LYS A 7 -13.36 -45.73 45.67
CA LYS A 7 -12.27 -45.46 44.70
C LYS A 7 -12.74 -44.61 43.52
N PHE A 8 -13.94 -44.87 42.99
CA PHE A 8 -14.52 -44.07 41.92
C PHE A 8 -14.80 -42.63 42.36
N ILE A 9 -15.34 -42.45 43.57
CA ILE A 9 -15.56 -41.12 44.17
C ILE A 9 -14.23 -40.40 44.40
N PHE A 10 -13.18 -41.08 44.85
CA PHE A 10 -11.86 -40.48 45.05
C PHE A 10 -11.21 -40.01 43.73
N TYR A 11 -11.25 -40.83 42.67
CA TYR A 11 -10.76 -40.41 41.34
C TYR A 11 -11.62 -39.30 40.73
N SER A 12 -12.93 -39.33 40.95
CA SER A 12 -13.84 -38.26 40.48
C SER A 12 -13.61 -36.94 41.24
N LEU A 13 -13.29 -36.98 42.54
CA LEU A 13 -12.94 -35.80 43.34
C LEU A 13 -11.59 -35.20 42.93
N ILE A 14 -10.61 -36.04 42.60
CA ILE A 14 -9.33 -35.59 42.02
C ILE A 14 -9.55 -34.95 40.65
N PHE A 15 -10.39 -35.55 39.81
CA PHE A 15 -10.71 -35.00 38.49
C PHE A 15 -11.46 -33.67 38.58
N ILE A 16 -12.42 -33.55 39.50
CA ILE A 16 -13.15 -32.30 39.76
C ILE A 16 -12.22 -31.22 40.34
N ALA A 17 -11.31 -31.58 41.25
CA ALA A 17 -10.32 -30.66 41.79
C ALA A 17 -9.32 -30.15 40.72
N LEU A 18 -9.00 -30.98 39.73
CA LEU A 18 -8.19 -30.59 38.55
C LEU A 18 -8.96 -29.66 37.57
N THR A 19 -10.29 -29.73 37.54
CA THR A 19 -11.12 -28.86 36.67
C THR A 19 -11.54 -27.54 37.33
N LEU A 20 -11.41 -27.40 38.65
CA LEU A 20 -11.78 -26.20 39.41
C LEU A 20 -10.62 -25.20 39.57
N SER A 21 -9.41 -25.54 39.14
CA SER A 21 -8.32 -24.56 39.04
C SER A 21 -8.60 -23.63 37.87
N ASN A 22 -9.13 -22.45 38.16
CA ASN A 22 -9.26 -21.35 37.22
C ASN A 22 -7.89 -21.08 36.56
N ILE A 23 -7.81 -21.25 35.24
CA ILE A 23 -6.65 -20.84 34.46
C ILE A 23 -6.74 -19.32 34.31
N THR A 24 -6.17 -18.58 35.27
CA THR A 24 -5.89 -17.16 35.09
C THR A 24 -4.70 -17.03 34.14
N PHE A 25 -4.93 -16.61 32.90
CA PHE A 25 -3.89 -16.25 31.95
C PHE A 25 -3.25 -14.92 32.35
N ALA A 26 -2.30 -14.97 33.28
CA ALA A 26 -1.28 -13.96 33.41
C ALA A 26 -0.01 -14.51 32.76
N LEU A 27 0.42 -13.92 31.64
CA LEU A 27 1.56 -14.37 30.84
C LEU A 27 2.91 -13.95 31.46
N GLU A 28 3.04 -14.07 32.78
CA GLU A 28 4.29 -13.90 33.55
C GLU A 28 4.44 -15.05 34.55
N ALA A 29 4.37 -16.29 34.04
CA ALA A 29 4.63 -17.47 34.85
C ALA A 29 6.14 -17.55 35.12
N LYS A 30 6.56 -17.34 36.38
CA LYS A 30 7.94 -17.60 36.80
C LYS A 30 8.15 -19.11 36.92
N TYR A 31 8.84 -19.70 35.95
CA TYR A 31 9.10 -21.13 35.91
C TYR A 31 10.18 -21.54 36.93
N PRO A 32 9.97 -22.62 37.71
CA PRO A 32 10.97 -23.11 38.66
C PRO A 32 12.21 -23.66 37.94
N VAL A 33 13.39 -23.42 38.50
CA VAL A 33 14.65 -23.91 37.93
C VAL A 33 14.88 -25.35 38.36
N PHE A 34 14.91 -26.27 37.40
CA PHE A 34 15.29 -27.66 37.63
C PHE A 34 16.70 -27.92 37.09
N PRO A 35 17.58 -28.61 37.86
CA PRO A 35 18.92 -28.97 37.40
C PRO A 35 18.86 -29.80 36.09
N GLY A 36 19.62 -29.39 35.07
CA GLY A 36 19.70 -30.10 33.79
C GLY A 36 18.62 -29.75 32.75
N LEU A 37 17.70 -28.81 33.06
CA LEU A 37 16.71 -28.29 32.12
C LEU A 37 17.00 -26.83 31.71
N PRO A 38 16.56 -26.37 30.52
CA PRO A 38 16.73 -24.98 30.11
C PRO A 38 15.99 -24.03 31.06
N GLN A 39 16.61 -22.89 31.39
CA GLN A 39 16.01 -21.88 32.27
C GLN A 39 15.07 -20.98 31.46
N ILE A 40 13.78 -20.99 31.83
CA ILE A 40 12.79 -20.10 31.22
C ILE A 40 12.73 -18.81 32.05
N THR A 41 13.30 -17.73 31.50
CA THR A 41 13.30 -16.38 32.09
C THR A 41 12.52 -15.41 31.20
N ASP A 42 12.27 -14.20 31.68
CA ASP A 42 11.56 -13.16 30.90
C ASP A 42 12.31 -12.80 29.59
N ASN A 43 13.65 -12.93 29.61
CA ASN A 43 14.48 -12.74 28.42
C ASN A 43 14.38 -13.91 27.44
N THR A 44 14.05 -15.11 27.91
CA THR A 44 13.82 -16.30 27.08
C THR A 44 12.56 -16.15 26.23
N MET A 45 11.51 -15.53 26.77
CA MET A 45 10.23 -15.32 26.06
C MET A 45 10.28 -14.25 24.97
N LYS A 46 11.36 -13.46 24.91
CA LYS A 46 11.61 -12.45 23.85
C LYS A 46 12.41 -13.00 22.67
N ASN A 47 12.88 -14.25 22.75
CA ASN A 47 13.67 -14.88 21.71
C ASN A 47 12.74 -15.67 20.76
N PRO A 48 12.94 -15.65 19.43
CA PRO A 48 12.22 -16.53 18.49
C PRO A 48 12.28 -18.03 18.85
N ASP A 49 13.27 -18.46 19.63
CA ASP A 49 13.41 -19.85 20.13
C ASP A 49 12.57 -20.17 21.37
N ALA A 50 11.78 -19.21 21.88
CA ALA A 50 11.04 -19.34 23.14
C ALA A 50 10.14 -20.59 23.19
N ILE A 51 9.40 -20.86 22.11
CA ILE A 51 8.50 -22.02 22.01
C ILE A 51 9.30 -23.32 22.12
N GLY A 52 10.45 -23.37 21.47
CA GLY A 52 11.33 -24.52 21.51
C GLY A 52 11.86 -24.85 22.90
N GLN A 53 12.32 -23.82 23.60
CA GLN A 53 12.85 -23.97 24.96
C GLN A 53 11.72 -24.35 25.95
N LEU A 54 10.51 -23.81 25.74
CA LEU A 54 9.34 -24.15 26.56
C LEU A 54 8.92 -25.62 26.40
N VAL A 55 8.90 -26.13 25.16
CA VAL A 55 8.61 -27.55 24.87
C VAL A 55 9.65 -28.47 25.51
N GLN A 56 10.94 -28.13 25.40
CA GLN A 56 12.02 -28.90 26.04
C GLN A 56 11.90 -28.91 27.57
N TYR A 57 11.54 -27.77 28.17
CA TYR A 57 11.36 -27.64 29.62
C TYR A 57 10.23 -28.54 30.14
N PHE A 58 9.05 -28.53 29.53
CA PHE A 58 7.92 -29.37 29.96
C PHE A 58 8.18 -30.87 29.72
N PHE A 59 8.78 -31.22 28.58
CA PHE A 59 9.12 -32.61 28.29
C PHE A 59 10.18 -33.14 29.28
N GLY A 60 11.17 -32.32 29.60
CA GLY A 60 12.20 -32.62 30.60
C GLY A 60 11.63 -32.85 32.00
N ILE A 61 10.68 -32.00 32.43
CA ILE A 61 9.96 -32.18 33.69
C ILE A 61 9.20 -33.52 33.69
N GLY A 62 8.51 -33.85 32.60
CA GLY A 62 7.79 -35.12 32.46
C GLY A 62 8.70 -36.33 32.65
N ILE A 63 9.91 -36.30 32.08
CA ILE A 63 10.91 -37.36 32.25
C ILE A 63 11.36 -37.47 33.71
N ILE A 64 11.69 -36.35 34.36
CA ILE A 64 12.12 -36.34 35.78
C ILE A 64 11.05 -36.95 36.68
N PHE A 65 9.78 -36.52 36.52
CA PHE A 65 8.67 -37.05 37.31
C PHE A 65 8.42 -38.54 37.03
N SER A 66 8.51 -38.96 35.76
CA SER A 66 8.35 -40.38 35.43
C SER A 66 9.42 -41.26 36.09
N GLY A 67 10.67 -40.79 36.15
CA GLY A 67 11.76 -41.47 36.85
C GLY A 67 11.54 -41.53 38.36
N ALA A 68 11.07 -40.43 38.96
CA ALA A 68 10.74 -40.39 40.39
C ALA A 68 9.61 -41.37 40.75
N ILE A 69 8.54 -41.41 39.95
CA ILE A 69 7.42 -42.34 40.16
C ILE A 69 7.89 -43.80 40.02
N ALA A 70 8.73 -44.09 39.02
CA ALA A 70 9.30 -45.42 38.84
C ALA A 70 10.14 -45.84 40.06
N LEU A 71 10.98 -44.95 40.59
CA LEU A 71 11.80 -45.21 41.79
C LEU A 71 10.92 -45.51 43.01
N ILE A 72 9.89 -44.70 43.25
CA ILE A 72 8.94 -44.90 44.37
C ILE A 72 8.21 -46.24 44.21
N SER A 73 7.74 -46.57 42.99
CA SER A 73 7.06 -47.82 42.70
C SER A 73 7.96 -49.04 42.98
N LEU A 74 9.23 -48.98 42.59
CA LEU A 74 10.22 -50.02 42.88
C LEU A 74 10.52 -50.14 44.39
N ALA A 75 10.64 -49.02 45.10
CA ALA A 75 10.87 -49.03 46.55
C ALA A 75 9.70 -49.67 47.31
N VAL A 76 8.46 -49.31 46.97
CA VAL A 76 7.25 -49.89 47.57
C VAL A 76 7.16 -51.39 47.26
N ALA A 77 7.46 -51.80 46.03
CA ALA A 77 7.47 -53.22 45.67
C ALA A 77 8.57 -54.00 46.40
N GLY A 78 9.74 -53.40 46.61
CA GLY A 78 10.84 -53.99 47.38
C GLY A 78 10.44 -54.26 48.84
N VAL A 79 9.82 -53.28 49.50
CA VAL A 79 9.28 -53.44 50.86
C VAL A 79 8.19 -54.51 50.90
N GLN A 80 7.30 -54.52 49.91
CA GLN A 80 6.21 -55.49 49.82
C GLN A 80 6.70 -56.94 49.63
N LEU A 81 7.84 -57.16 48.94
CA LEU A 81 8.47 -58.47 48.83
C LEU A 81 9.03 -58.97 50.16
N ILE A 82 9.62 -58.08 50.97
CA ILE A 82 10.23 -58.44 52.26
C ILE A 82 9.16 -58.81 53.29
N ILE A 83 8.10 -57.99 53.38
CA ILE A 83 7.02 -58.18 54.37
C ILE A 83 6.03 -59.27 53.93
N GLY A 84 5.83 -59.44 52.62
CA GLY A 84 4.82 -60.36 52.06
C GLY A 84 5.21 -61.84 52.04
N GLN A 85 6.35 -62.25 52.59
CA GLN A 85 6.87 -63.62 52.46
C GLN A 85 5.90 -64.72 52.94
N ALA A 86 5.01 -64.42 53.88
CA ALA A 86 4.00 -65.34 54.40
C ALA A 86 2.66 -65.34 53.62
N ASN A 87 2.48 -64.44 52.64
CA ASN A 87 1.28 -64.34 51.81
C ASN A 87 1.64 -64.40 50.31
N PRO A 88 1.30 -65.50 49.60
CA PRO A 88 1.54 -65.65 48.16
C PRO A 88 0.97 -64.51 47.31
N GLU A 89 -0.15 -63.91 47.72
CA GLU A 89 -0.79 -62.81 47.02
C GLU A 89 0.05 -61.51 47.09
N GLY A 90 0.65 -61.23 48.25
CA GLY A 90 1.50 -60.06 48.45
C GLY A 90 2.78 -60.11 47.60
N VAL A 91 3.37 -61.30 47.47
CA VAL A 91 4.54 -61.54 46.62
C VAL A 91 4.19 -61.41 45.14
N SER A 92 3.02 -61.91 44.70
CA SER A 92 2.57 -61.77 43.32
C SER A 92 2.39 -60.31 42.93
N GLN A 93 1.67 -59.54 43.75
CA GLN A 93 1.40 -58.12 43.48
C GLN A 93 2.68 -57.28 43.42
N ALA A 94 3.69 -57.59 44.26
CA ALA A 94 4.96 -56.91 44.23
C ALA A 94 5.75 -57.19 42.93
N LYS A 95 5.73 -58.44 42.45
CA LYS A 95 6.32 -58.81 41.15
C LYS A 95 5.64 -58.10 39.98
N ASP A 96 4.32 -57.96 40.02
CA ASP A 96 3.56 -57.24 39.00
C ASP A 96 3.90 -55.74 38.98
N ARG A 97 4.07 -55.12 40.16
CA ARG A 97 4.51 -53.72 40.27
C ARG A 97 5.92 -53.50 39.72
N ILE A 98 6.87 -54.40 40.01
CA ILE A 98 8.23 -54.33 39.45
C ILE A 98 8.20 -54.45 37.93
N ARG A 99 7.43 -55.42 37.41
CA ARG A 99 7.26 -55.61 35.95
C ARG A 99 6.65 -54.38 35.29
N GLY A 100 5.60 -53.81 35.88
CA GLY A 100 4.94 -52.60 35.38
C GLY A 100 5.87 -51.39 35.38
N SER A 101 6.62 -51.17 36.46
CA SER A 101 7.56 -50.06 36.57
C SER A 101 8.72 -50.19 35.58
N LEU A 102 9.28 -51.40 35.43
CA LEU A 102 10.38 -51.64 34.49
C LEU A 102 9.91 -51.47 33.04
N LEU A 103 8.73 -51.99 32.71
CA LEU A 103 8.15 -51.84 31.37
C LEU A 103 7.87 -50.37 31.03
N GLY A 104 7.42 -49.58 32.01
CA GLY A 104 7.25 -48.13 31.84
C GLY A 104 8.57 -47.39 31.55
N VAL A 105 9.64 -47.70 32.28
CA VAL A 105 10.97 -47.11 32.03
C VAL A 105 11.53 -47.53 30.68
N VAL A 106 11.38 -48.80 30.30
CA VAL A 106 11.80 -49.31 28.99
C VAL A 106 11.00 -48.64 27.87
N LEU A 107 9.69 -48.45 28.03
CA LEU A 107 8.84 -47.75 27.07
C LEU A 107 9.32 -46.32 26.83
N LEU A 108 9.64 -45.59 27.91
CA LEU A 108 10.16 -44.21 27.82
C LEU A 108 11.52 -44.15 27.11
N MET A 109 12.42 -45.07 27.45
CA MET A 109 13.74 -45.16 26.82
C MET A 109 13.62 -45.49 25.32
N VAL A 110 12.75 -46.44 24.95
CA VAL A 110 12.50 -46.78 23.55
C VAL A 110 11.85 -45.62 22.80
N SER A 111 10.89 -44.91 23.41
CA SER A 111 10.28 -43.72 22.83
C SER A 111 11.33 -42.64 22.51
N PHE A 112 12.28 -42.41 23.43
CA PHE A 112 13.36 -41.46 23.22
C PHE A 112 14.31 -41.90 22.10
N ILE A 113 14.67 -43.18 22.06
CA ILE A 113 15.53 -43.74 21.01
C ILE A 113 14.87 -43.64 19.63
N ILE A 114 13.58 -43.96 19.52
CA ILE A 114 12.81 -43.84 18.28
C ILE A 114 12.80 -42.39 17.81
N LEU A 115 12.48 -41.45 18.69
CA LEU A 115 12.44 -40.02 18.35
C LEU A 115 13.81 -39.51 17.87
N LYS A 116 14.88 -39.89 18.59
CA LYS A 116 16.27 -39.56 18.22
C LYS A 116 16.70 -40.18 16.89
N SER A 117 16.24 -41.39 16.59
CA SER A 117 16.64 -42.13 15.40
C SER A 117 15.88 -41.70 14.14
N ILE A 118 14.61 -41.31 14.26
CA ILE A 118 13.79 -40.87 13.12
C ILE A 118 14.19 -39.45 12.71
N ASN A 119 14.25 -38.53 13.66
CA ASN A 119 14.63 -37.16 13.37
C ASN A 119 15.29 -36.49 14.60
N PRO A 120 16.64 -36.47 14.67
CA PRO A 120 17.33 -35.81 15.78
C PRO A 120 17.11 -34.29 15.80
N VAL A 121 16.62 -33.69 14.70
CA VAL A 121 16.22 -32.28 14.66
C VAL A 121 14.97 -32.04 15.51
N LEU A 122 14.09 -33.02 15.73
CA LEU A 122 12.98 -32.84 16.69
C LEU A 122 13.45 -32.71 18.14
N LEU A 123 14.69 -33.11 18.43
CA LEU A 123 15.35 -32.91 19.73
C LEU A 123 16.17 -31.61 19.77
N LYS A 124 16.39 -30.96 18.62
CA LYS A 124 17.10 -29.69 18.49
C LYS A 124 16.12 -28.64 17.97
N THR A 125 15.62 -27.79 18.84
CA THR A 125 14.72 -26.73 18.38
C THR A 125 15.51 -25.63 17.67
N GLU A 126 15.78 -25.84 16.38
CA GLU A 126 16.25 -24.80 15.47
C GLU A 126 15.01 -24.32 14.71
N VAL A 127 14.56 -23.10 14.98
CA VAL A 127 13.56 -22.46 14.13
C VAL A 127 14.24 -22.10 12.81
N THR A 128 13.84 -22.75 11.72
CA THR A 128 14.23 -22.29 10.38
C THR A 128 13.47 -20.98 10.13
N PRO A 129 14.14 -19.82 10.00
CA PRO A 129 13.46 -18.61 9.58
C PRO A 129 12.82 -18.90 8.22
N LEU A 130 11.52 -18.61 8.08
CA LEU A 130 10.82 -18.75 6.82
C LEU A 130 11.62 -17.98 5.75
N THR A 131 12.00 -18.67 4.69
CA THR A 131 12.65 -18.09 3.51
C THR A 131 11.88 -16.85 3.09
N THR A 132 12.58 -15.72 3.08
CA THR A 132 12.07 -14.39 2.78
C THR A 132 11.50 -14.35 1.37
N GLY A 133 10.18 -14.40 1.26
CA GLY A 133 9.48 -14.10 0.00
C GLY A 133 9.72 -12.66 -0.45
N PRO A 134 9.30 -12.28 -1.66
CA PRO A 134 9.37 -10.89 -2.10
C PRO A 134 8.61 -9.98 -1.12
N GLY A 135 9.19 -8.83 -0.81
CA GLY A 135 8.67 -7.89 0.16
C GLY A 135 9.71 -6.85 0.60
N VAL A 136 9.28 -5.97 1.51
CA VAL A 136 10.13 -4.97 2.14
C VAL A 136 10.32 -5.37 3.60
N PHE A 137 11.56 -5.36 4.08
CA PHE A 137 11.93 -5.88 5.39
C PHE A 137 12.78 -4.88 6.17
N TYR A 138 12.64 -4.86 7.48
CA TYR A 138 13.65 -4.31 8.38
C TYR A 138 14.69 -5.39 8.66
N VAL A 139 15.96 -5.03 8.57
CA VAL A 139 17.08 -5.90 8.90
C VAL A 139 17.94 -5.17 9.93
N SER A 140 18.19 -5.81 11.08
CA SER A 140 19.04 -5.25 12.15
C SER A 140 20.48 -5.02 11.68
N ALA A 141 21.22 -4.15 12.36
CA ALA A 141 22.60 -3.82 12.00
C ALA A 141 23.55 -5.04 11.94
N ASP A 142 23.25 -6.09 12.72
CA ASP A 142 24.01 -7.34 12.76
C ASP A 142 23.45 -8.43 11.81
N ASN A 143 22.42 -8.10 11.01
CA ASN A 143 21.70 -8.99 10.08
C ASN A 143 21.09 -10.24 10.73
N LYS A 144 20.89 -10.26 12.06
CA LYS A 144 20.33 -11.44 12.76
C LYS A 144 18.82 -11.41 12.91
N VAL A 145 18.23 -10.22 12.92
CA VAL A 145 16.79 -10.03 13.09
C VAL A 145 16.24 -9.40 11.82
N GLU A 146 15.25 -10.06 11.23
CA GLU A 146 14.53 -9.57 10.06
C GLU A 146 13.03 -9.65 10.32
N THR A 147 12.30 -8.60 9.96
CA THR A 147 10.84 -8.57 10.01
C THR A 147 10.28 -7.76 8.85
N THR A 148 9.00 -7.96 8.51
CA THR A 148 8.35 -7.18 7.46
C THR A 148 8.28 -5.70 7.84
N CYS A 149 8.66 -4.83 6.90
CA CYS A 149 8.55 -3.38 7.04
C CYS A 149 7.09 -2.95 6.84
N PRO A 150 6.46 -2.25 7.80
CA PRO A 150 5.13 -1.69 7.61
C PRO A 150 5.14 -0.60 6.52
N PRO A 151 3.98 -0.28 5.92
CA PRO A 151 3.88 0.77 4.91
C PRO A 151 4.26 2.16 5.43
N SER A 152 4.29 2.35 6.74
CA SER A 152 4.70 3.60 7.37
C SER A 152 5.15 3.39 8.82
N GLU A 153 6.13 4.16 9.26
CA GLU A 153 6.58 4.27 10.65
C GLU A 153 6.43 5.71 11.12
N SER A 154 5.61 5.94 12.15
CA SER A 154 5.34 7.27 12.69
C SER A 154 6.46 7.79 13.59
N ASP A 155 7.28 6.90 14.18
CA ASP A 155 8.42 7.30 14.99
C ASP A 155 9.54 6.26 14.92
N THR A 156 10.59 6.55 14.15
CA THR A 156 11.71 5.62 13.99
C THR A 156 12.54 5.44 15.27
N SER A 157 12.43 6.35 16.24
CA SER A 157 13.10 6.17 17.54
C SER A 157 12.51 5.01 18.36
N SER A 158 11.27 4.61 18.05
CA SER A 158 10.63 3.43 18.64
C SER A 158 11.23 2.11 18.15
N LEU A 159 11.92 2.11 17.00
CA LEU A 159 12.53 0.93 16.36
C LEU A 159 13.86 0.52 17.00
N THR A 160 13.90 0.40 18.32
CA THR A 160 15.14 0.12 19.09
C THR A 160 15.87 -1.14 18.64
N THR A 161 15.14 -2.20 18.25
CA THR A 161 15.72 -3.46 17.72
C THR A 161 16.43 -3.28 16.38
N PHE A 162 16.02 -2.29 15.59
CA PHE A 162 16.53 -2.03 14.24
C PHE A 162 17.35 -0.73 14.16
N ALA A 163 17.76 -0.18 15.29
CA ALA A 163 18.61 0.99 15.34
C ALA A 163 19.92 0.75 14.56
N GLY A 164 20.23 1.60 13.58
CA GLY A 164 21.37 1.43 12.67
C GLY A 164 21.19 0.29 11.65
N GLY A 165 20.00 -0.29 11.55
CA GLY A 165 19.64 -1.30 10.56
C GLY A 165 19.24 -0.69 9.21
N ASN A 166 18.73 -1.54 8.33
CA ASN A 166 18.36 -1.18 6.96
C ASN A 166 16.93 -1.63 6.63
N ILE A 167 16.26 -0.85 5.79
CA ILE A 167 15.12 -1.27 4.99
C ILE A 167 15.70 -1.97 3.75
N VAL A 168 15.28 -3.22 3.53
CA VAL A 168 15.74 -4.06 2.41
C VAL A 168 14.56 -4.41 1.53
N TYR A 169 14.67 -4.10 0.24
CA TYR A 169 13.68 -4.48 -0.75
C TYR A 169 14.09 -5.77 -1.47
N ARG A 170 13.42 -6.87 -1.16
CA ARG A 170 13.62 -8.16 -1.83
C ARG A 170 12.50 -8.38 -2.85
N CYS A 171 12.86 -8.66 -4.09
CA CYS A 171 11.91 -8.98 -5.15
C CYS A 171 12.12 -10.41 -5.64
N ALA A 172 11.11 -10.98 -6.29
CA ALA A 172 11.23 -12.25 -7.00
C ALA A 172 11.93 -12.05 -8.36
N THR A 173 11.72 -10.88 -8.98
CA THR A 173 12.31 -10.54 -10.29
C THR A 173 12.82 -9.10 -10.32
N PRO A 174 13.93 -8.81 -11.02
CA PRO A 174 14.51 -7.47 -11.09
C PRO A 174 13.65 -6.45 -11.86
N THR A 175 12.54 -6.89 -12.45
CA THR A 175 11.57 -6.06 -13.19
C THR A 175 10.44 -5.52 -12.32
N GLU A 176 10.45 -5.80 -11.02
CA GLU A 176 9.48 -5.26 -10.08
C GLU A 176 9.61 -3.73 -9.92
N PRO A 177 8.52 -3.03 -9.55
CA PRO A 177 8.53 -1.58 -9.42
C PRO A 177 9.52 -1.11 -8.36
N ASN A 178 10.12 0.07 -8.59
CA ASN A 178 11.03 0.69 -7.62
C ASN A 178 10.28 1.04 -6.33
N LEU A 179 10.93 0.84 -5.19
CA LEU A 179 10.42 1.20 -3.87
C LEU A 179 10.70 2.68 -3.60
N LEU A 180 9.69 3.39 -3.13
CA LEU A 180 9.77 4.80 -2.75
C LEU A 180 9.75 4.90 -1.24
N ILE A 181 10.66 5.68 -0.69
CA ILE A 181 10.82 5.86 0.75
C ILE A 181 10.78 7.36 1.04
N TRP A 182 9.63 7.82 1.55
CA TRP A 182 9.45 9.20 2.02
C TRP A 182 9.96 9.30 3.44
N VAL A 183 10.98 10.10 3.69
CA VAL A 183 11.58 10.31 5.01
C VAL A 183 11.29 11.71 5.50
N TYR A 184 10.94 11.83 6.78
CA TYR A 184 10.67 13.07 7.50
C TYR A 184 11.58 13.11 8.74
N ASP A 185 12.27 14.23 8.97
CA ASP A 185 13.10 14.42 10.18
C ASP A 185 12.30 14.50 11.49
N LYS A 186 10.99 14.67 11.41
CA LYS A 186 10.07 14.72 12.57
C LYS A 186 9.16 13.50 12.61
N PRO A 187 8.71 13.09 13.81
CA PRO A 187 7.69 12.06 13.97
C PRO A 187 6.35 12.45 13.32
N ASN A 188 5.47 11.46 13.14
CA ASN A 188 4.09 11.59 12.68
C ASN A 188 3.92 12.23 11.29
N PHE A 189 4.92 12.09 10.41
CA PHE A 189 4.89 12.61 9.04
C PHE A 189 4.62 14.12 8.99
N ASP A 190 5.18 14.86 9.95
CA ASP A 190 4.93 16.28 10.12
C ASP A 190 5.27 17.05 8.82
N PRO A 191 4.30 17.72 8.18
CA PRO A 191 4.54 18.45 6.93
C PRO A 191 5.52 19.64 7.11
N SER A 192 5.73 20.09 8.35
CA SER A 192 6.69 21.13 8.73
C SER A 192 8.12 20.60 8.93
N SER A 193 8.40 19.34 8.57
CA SER A 193 9.76 18.80 8.49
C SER A 193 10.65 19.63 7.57
N THR A 194 11.83 20.01 8.07
CA THR A 194 12.80 20.81 7.30
C THR A 194 13.54 19.90 6.31
N ASN A 195 13.92 18.71 6.76
CA ASN A 195 14.52 17.68 5.95
C ASN A 195 13.44 16.63 5.62
N LYS A 196 12.85 16.77 4.43
CA LYS A 196 11.92 15.79 3.86
C LYS A 196 12.40 15.41 2.46
N PHE A 197 12.51 14.11 2.21
CA PHE A 197 13.06 13.58 0.95
C PHE A 197 12.33 12.32 0.53
N THR A 198 12.36 12.00 -0.75
CA THR A 198 11.86 10.74 -1.28
C THR A 198 12.98 10.02 -2.00
N TYR A 199 13.40 8.89 -1.44
CA TYR A 199 14.41 8.03 -2.05
C TYR A 199 13.74 6.97 -2.93
N GLU A 200 14.27 6.80 -4.14
CA GLU A 200 13.86 5.72 -5.04
C GLU A 200 14.89 4.59 -4.98
N LYS A 201 14.45 3.39 -4.62
CA LYS A 201 15.29 2.19 -4.49
C LYS A 201 14.87 1.10 -5.45
N LYS A 202 15.84 0.59 -6.21
CA LYS A 202 15.64 -0.57 -7.06
C LYS A 202 15.59 -1.83 -6.21
N CYS A 203 15.07 -2.91 -6.78
CA CYS A 203 15.11 -4.19 -6.09
C CYS A 203 16.55 -4.57 -5.71
N GLY A 204 16.72 -5.08 -4.48
CA GLY A 204 17.99 -5.51 -3.92
C GLY A 204 18.81 -4.37 -3.30
N GLU A 205 18.36 -3.12 -3.44
CA GLU A 205 19.00 -2.00 -2.77
C GLU A 205 18.53 -1.88 -1.31
N ASN A 206 19.47 -1.48 -0.46
CA ASN A 206 19.23 -1.24 0.95
C ASN A 206 19.09 0.27 1.19
N PHE A 207 18.30 0.63 2.20
CA PHE A 207 18.17 1.99 2.68
C PHE A 207 18.36 2.04 4.20
N PRO A 208 19.28 2.84 4.74
CA PRO A 208 19.49 2.90 6.18
C PRO A 208 18.25 3.47 6.89
N ILE A 209 17.84 2.83 7.98
CA ILE A 209 16.70 3.32 8.77
C ILE A 209 17.08 4.67 9.41
N PRO A 210 16.28 5.74 9.24
CA PRO A 210 16.56 7.03 9.86
C PRO A 210 16.64 6.93 11.38
N ALA A 211 17.68 7.51 11.98
CA ALA A 211 17.90 7.44 13.44
C ALA A 211 16.79 8.12 14.27
N SER A 212 16.08 9.09 13.67
CA SER A 212 14.95 9.80 14.26
C SER A 212 14.01 10.28 13.16
N GLY A 213 12.74 10.50 13.51
CA GLY A 213 11.72 11.05 12.62
C GLY A 213 10.68 10.01 12.23
N SER A 214 10.20 10.06 11.00
CA SER A 214 9.18 9.14 10.48
C SER A 214 9.43 8.84 9.01
N PHE A 215 8.87 7.73 8.50
CA PHE A 215 8.94 7.44 7.08
C PHE A 215 7.71 6.71 6.55
N LYS A 216 7.44 6.84 5.25
CA LYS A 216 6.42 6.06 4.52
C LYS A 216 7.09 5.34 3.37
N ILE A 217 6.54 4.19 2.98
CA ILE A 217 6.98 3.47 1.80
C ILE A 217 5.82 3.19 0.84
N GLY A 218 6.16 3.00 -0.43
CA GLY A 218 5.20 2.64 -1.46
C GLY A 218 5.90 2.35 -2.78
N PHE A 219 5.26 1.59 -3.65
CA PHE A 219 5.85 1.25 -4.95
C PHE A 219 5.58 2.33 -5.99
N LYS A 220 6.58 2.61 -6.84
CA LYS A 220 6.41 3.49 -8.00
C LYS A 220 5.48 2.81 -9.00
N THR A 221 4.37 3.46 -9.31
CA THR A 221 3.34 2.96 -10.23
C THR A 221 3.09 3.98 -11.34
N PRO A 222 2.54 3.57 -12.50
CA PRO A 222 2.20 4.51 -13.55
C PRO A 222 1.21 5.59 -13.08
N GLY A 223 1.46 6.85 -13.43
CA GLY A 223 0.65 8.01 -13.04
C GLY A 223 1.45 9.31 -13.07
N VAL A 224 0.95 10.32 -12.35
CA VAL A 224 1.56 11.65 -12.26
C VAL A 224 2.16 11.86 -10.88
N TYR A 225 3.39 12.37 -10.83
CA TYR A 225 4.10 12.70 -9.59
C TYR A 225 4.50 14.17 -9.58
N PHE A 226 4.25 14.86 -8.48
CA PHE A 226 4.67 16.24 -8.28
C PHE A 226 5.95 16.28 -7.47
N TYR A 227 6.85 17.19 -7.81
CA TYR A 227 8.11 17.45 -7.13
C TYR A 227 8.13 18.90 -6.66
N ILE A 228 8.69 19.13 -5.47
CA ILE A 228 8.95 20.50 -5.01
C ILE A 228 10.07 21.15 -5.82
N ASP A 229 11.02 20.35 -6.29
CA ASP A 229 12.16 20.79 -7.08
C ASP A 229 11.83 20.93 -8.57
N GLY A 230 12.58 21.77 -9.29
CA GLY A 230 12.30 22.10 -10.70
C GLY A 230 12.67 21.05 -11.75
N ASN A 231 13.34 19.93 -11.41
CA ASN A 231 13.91 19.02 -12.41
C ASN A 231 13.66 17.53 -12.16
N CYS A 232 12.58 17.19 -11.45
CA CYS A 232 12.28 15.82 -11.01
C CYS A 232 13.51 15.12 -10.44
N ILE A 233 14.27 15.84 -9.60
CA ILE A 233 15.57 15.40 -9.11
C ILE A 233 15.36 14.10 -8.35
N ASN A 234 16.15 13.09 -8.71
CA ASN A 234 16.23 11.85 -7.93
C ASN A 234 16.70 12.22 -6.51
N ASP A 235 15.95 11.79 -5.50
CA ASP A 235 16.13 12.12 -4.08
C ASP A 235 15.59 13.49 -3.61
N GLY A 236 14.78 14.20 -4.41
CA GLY A 236 13.94 15.33 -3.96
C GLY A 236 12.66 14.89 -3.23
N TYR A 237 11.89 15.82 -2.66
CA TYR A 237 10.57 15.50 -2.10
C TYR A 237 9.51 15.45 -3.20
N ARG A 238 8.83 14.31 -3.33
CA ARG A 238 7.79 14.09 -4.33
C ARG A 238 6.49 13.56 -3.75
N SER A 239 5.39 13.75 -4.46
CA SER A 239 4.07 13.28 -4.02
C SER A 239 3.97 11.75 -4.12
N SER A 240 2.93 11.18 -3.52
CA SER A 240 2.43 9.88 -3.98
C SER A 240 1.87 10.00 -5.40
N VAL A 241 1.60 8.87 -6.04
CA VAL A 241 1.00 8.85 -7.38
C VAL A 241 -0.36 9.58 -7.37
N VAL A 242 -0.55 10.48 -8.34
CA VAL A 242 -1.81 11.20 -8.55
C VAL A 242 -2.45 10.70 -9.84
N LEU A 243 -3.65 10.13 -9.70
CA LEU A 243 -4.42 9.54 -10.82
C LEU A 243 -5.73 10.29 -11.10
N THR A 244 -6.19 11.10 -10.14
CA THR A 244 -7.47 11.80 -10.22
C THR A 244 -7.26 13.30 -10.29
N SER A 245 -8.19 13.98 -10.96
CA SER A 245 -8.25 15.44 -10.92
C SER A 245 -8.70 15.94 -9.54
N GLY A 246 -8.29 17.15 -9.17
CA GLY A 246 -8.72 17.82 -7.95
C GLY A 246 -7.62 18.69 -7.36
N GLN A 247 -7.77 19.01 -6.07
CA GLN A 247 -6.78 19.79 -5.33
C GLN A 247 -5.44 19.06 -5.26
N LEU A 248 -4.36 19.80 -5.41
CA LEU A 248 -3.02 19.27 -5.15
C LEU A 248 -2.86 19.02 -3.64
N PRO A 249 -2.01 18.06 -3.22
CA PRO A 249 -1.66 17.94 -1.81
C PRO A 249 -1.02 19.25 -1.33
N GLU A 250 -1.23 19.61 -0.06
CA GLU A 250 -0.87 20.92 0.50
C GLU A 250 0.59 21.31 0.24
N GLU A 251 1.52 20.36 0.32
CA GLU A 251 2.94 20.61 0.12
C GLU A 251 3.32 20.95 -1.33
N PHE A 252 2.44 20.64 -2.27
CA PHE A 252 2.63 20.89 -3.71
C PHE A 252 1.72 22.02 -4.22
N LYS A 253 0.99 22.70 -3.34
CA LYS A 253 0.24 23.92 -3.71
C LYS A 253 1.19 25.12 -3.78
N ASN A 254 0.96 26.00 -4.74
CA ASN A 254 1.66 27.29 -4.92
C ASN A 254 3.19 27.19 -5.05
N ILE A 255 3.68 26.03 -5.52
CA ILE A 255 5.10 25.83 -5.81
C ILE A 255 5.37 25.83 -7.31
N LYS A 256 6.57 26.27 -7.69
CA LYS A 256 7.10 26.20 -9.06
C LYS A 256 8.13 25.08 -9.17
N GLY A 257 7.67 23.86 -8.88
CA GLY A 257 8.47 22.65 -8.92
C GLY A 257 8.45 21.98 -10.29
N SER A 258 8.25 20.67 -10.31
CA SER A 258 8.15 19.90 -11.56
C SER A 258 7.14 18.77 -11.45
N VAL A 259 6.77 18.22 -12.60
CA VAL A 259 5.87 17.08 -12.73
C VAL A 259 6.56 15.98 -13.52
N GLU A 260 6.58 14.76 -12.96
CA GLU A 260 7.03 13.55 -13.64
C GLU A 260 5.80 12.75 -14.09
N PHE A 261 5.79 12.35 -15.35
CA PHE A 261 4.81 11.41 -15.92
C PHE A 261 5.45 10.04 -15.97
N VAL A 262 4.87 9.06 -15.29
CA VAL A 262 5.28 7.65 -15.35
C VAL A 262 4.22 6.92 -16.16
N ASN A 263 4.51 6.61 -17.42
CA ASN A 263 3.56 6.01 -18.35
C ASN A 263 3.61 4.48 -18.29
N ASP A 264 2.45 3.87 -18.56
CA ASP A 264 2.38 2.43 -18.81
C ASP A 264 2.48 2.19 -20.32
N VAL A 265 3.71 1.99 -20.80
CA VAL A 265 3.96 1.77 -22.23
C VAL A 265 3.39 0.44 -22.74
N THR A 266 3.20 -0.54 -21.85
CA THR A 266 2.67 -1.87 -22.18
C THR A 266 1.19 -1.77 -22.53
N TYR A 267 0.43 -1.09 -21.67
CA TYR A 267 -1.01 -0.86 -21.87
C TYR A 267 -1.34 0.47 -22.56
N LYS A 268 -0.31 1.18 -23.03
CA LYS A 268 -0.41 2.48 -23.72
C LYS A 268 -1.23 3.49 -22.92
N ASN A 269 -1.01 3.56 -21.61
CA ASN A 269 -1.60 4.60 -20.75
C ASN A 269 -0.60 5.73 -20.60
N TYR A 270 -0.89 6.84 -21.28
CA TYR A 270 -0.06 8.04 -21.27
C TYR A 270 -0.73 9.13 -20.44
N TYR A 271 -0.07 9.58 -19.40
CA TYR A 271 -0.63 10.55 -18.46
C TYR A 271 -0.33 11.99 -18.89
N GLY A 272 -1.22 12.89 -18.48
CA GLY A 272 -1.07 14.32 -18.67
C GLY A 272 -1.79 15.10 -17.58
N VAL A 273 -1.45 16.38 -17.48
CA VAL A 273 -2.01 17.29 -16.49
C VAL A 273 -2.20 18.69 -17.06
N ILE A 274 -3.27 19.35 -16.63
CA ILE A 274 -3.45 20.81 -16.74
C ILE A 274 -3.46 21.35 -15.31
N LEU A 275 -2.60 22.31 -15.01
CA LEU A 275 -2.48 22.89 -13.67
C LEU A 275 -3.26 24.19 -13.58
N HIS A 276 -3.91 24.44 -12.44
CA HIS A 276 -4.76 25.59 -12.19
C HIS A 276 -4.33 26.30 -10.92
N GLU A 277 -4.34 27.63 -10.93
CA GLU A 277 -4.06 28.45 -9.73
C GLU A 277 -5.15 28.31 -8.67
N ARG A 278 -6.40 28.05 -9.09
CA ARG A 278 -7.53 27.92 -8.18
C ARG A 278 -7.69 26.49 -7.68
N ILE A 279 -8.37 26.37 -6.55
CA ILE A 279 -8.69 25.10 -5.89
C ILE A 279 -9.72 24.27 -6.68
N ASN A 280 -10.64 24.94 -7.39
CA ASN A 280 -11.64 24.30 -8.25
C ASN A 280 -11.13 24.27 -9.69
N GLU A 281 -10.76 23.09 -10.17
CA GLU A 281 -10.22 22.85 -11.52
C GLU A 281 -11.25 22.99 -12.64
N SER A 282 -12.54 23.01 -12.29
CA SER A 282 -13.65 23.23 -13.25
C SER A 282 -13.98 24.72 -13.42
N GLY A 283 -13.49 25.56 -12.50
CA GLY A 283 -13.66 27.00 -12.52
C GLY A 283 -12.63 27.67 -13.42
N GLY A 284 -12.97 28.87 -13.88
CA GLY A 284 -12.07 29.74 -14.60
C GLY A 284 -10.90 30.25 -13.79
N GLY A 285 -9.73 30.34 -14.38
CA GLY A 285 -8.58 30.94 -13.71
C GLY A 285 -7.31 30.90 -14.52
N ASN A 286 -6.22 31.41 -13.94
CA ASN A 286 -4.90 31.19 -14.51
C ASN A 286 -4.56 29.69 -14.43
N CYS A 287 -4.01 29.17 -15.52
CA CYS A 287 -3.68 27.78 -15.66
C CYS A 287 -2.47 27.61 -16.60
N GLN A 288 -1.78 26.49 -16.49
CA GLN A 288 -0.68 26.14 -17.37
C GLN A 288 -1.21 25.36 -18.57
N TYR A 289 -0.55 25.49 -19.73
CA TYR A 289 -0.88 24.68 -20.90
C TYR A 289 -0.78 23.18 -20.59
N PRO A 290 -1.51 22.30 -21.30
CA PRO A 290 -1.51 20.87 -21.03
C PRO A 290 -0.10 20.31 -21.15
N MET A 291 0.37 19.65 -20.10
CA MET A 291 1.64 18.95 -20.06
C MET A 291 1.37 17.45 -20.10
N PHE A 292 2.07 16.73 -20.96
CA PHE A 292 1.89 15.30 -21.11
C PHE A 292 3.12 14.68 -21.77
N SER A 293 3.28 13.37 -21.59
CA SER A 293 4.30 12.56 -22.26
C SER A 293 3.63 11.61 -23.24
N SER A 294 4.06 11.63 -24.51
CA SER A 294 3.38 10.89 -25.59
C SER A 294 4.07 9.61 -26.05
N ILE A 295 5.31 9.35 -25.62
CA ILE A 295 6.11 8.21 -26.09
C ILE A 295 7.08 7.64 -25.05
N LEU A 296 7.56 8.44 -24.10
CA LEU A 296 8.56 7.99 -23.13
C LEU A 296 7.90 7.24 -21.98
N ALA A 297 8.59 6.25 -21.42
CA ALA A 297 8.16 5.59 -20.19
C ALA A 297 8.12 6.58 -19.01
N THR A 298 9.07 7.52 -18.97
CA THR A 298 9.12 8.60 -17.98
C THR A 298 9.47 9.92 -18.66
N ASP A 299 8.85 11.03 -18.25
CA ASP A 299 9.17 12.38 -18.74
C ASP A 299 8.95 13.40 -17.61
N CYS A 300 9.81 14.42 -17.55
CA CYS A 300 9.75 15.47 -16.54
C CYS A 300 9.48 16.82 -17.20
N LYS A 301 8.60 17.64 -16.59
CA LYS A 301 8.29 19.00 -17.04
C LYS A 301 8.30 19.98 -15.87
N GLU A 302 8.81 21.17 -16.09
CA GLU A 302 8.80 22.25 -15.10
C GLU A 302 7.39 22.84 -14.92
N ILE A 303 7.07 23.18 -13.68
CA ILE A 303 5.85 23.89 -13.31
C ILE A 303 6.20 25.37 -13.18
N THR A 304 5.55 26.21 -13.99
CA THR A 304 5.80 27.66 -14.00
C THR A 304 4.70 28.46 -13.31
N LEU A 305 3.53 27.83 -13.10
CA LEU A 305 2.37 28.40 -12.42
C LEU A 305 2.32 28.02 -10.94
N ASN A 306 2.01 28.98 -10.07
CA ASN A 306 1.63 28.72 -8.68
C ASN A 306 0.26 28.04 -8.67
N SER A 307 0.25 26.71 -8.61
CA SER A 307 -0.95 25.91 -8.87
C SER A 307 -1.55 25.39 -7.56
N ALA A 308 -2.88 25.36 -7.44
CA ALA A 308 -3.59 24.81 -6.28
C ALA A 308 -4.37 23.53 -6.62
N SER A 309 -4.69 23.29 -7.90
CA SER A 309 -5.36 22.08 -8.37
C SER A 309 -4.82 21.62 -9.72
N ALA A 310 -5.17 20.38 -10.08
CA ALA A 310 -4.72 19.73 -11.29
C ALA A 310 -5.87 18.97 -11.95
N THR A 311 -6.03 19.14 -13.26
CA THR A 311 -6.81 18.23 -14.08
C THR A 311 -5.89 17.15 -14.65
N VAL A 312 -5.88 15.99 -14.00
CA VAL A 312 -5.18 14.79 -14.48
C VAL A 312 -6.03 14.05 -15.50
N PHE A 313 -5.41 13.60 -16.59
CA PHE A 313 -6.04 12.82 -17.63
C PHE A 313 -5.11 11.71 -18.16
N THR A 314 -5.72 10.67 -18.72
CA THR A 314 -5.02 9.62 -19.46
C THR A 314 -5.41 9.73 -20.93
N GLN A 315 -4.42 9.85 -21.81
CA GLN A 315 -4.63 9.95 -23.25
C GLN A 315 -5.13 8.62 -23.82
N ASN A 316 -6.04 8.71 -24.77
CA ASN A 316 -6.43 7.56 -25.57
C ASN A 316 -5.41 7.33 -26.70
N ASP A 317 -4.79 6.16 -26.74
CA ASP A 317 -3.86 5.74 -27.79
C ASP A 317 -4.59 5.39 -29.11
N GLN A 318 -5.92 5.28 -29.06
CA GLN A 318 -6.80 5.18 -30.22
C GLN A 318 -7.87 6.30 -30.20
N PRO A 319 -7.49 7.56 -30.45
CA PRO A 319 -8.38 8.73 -30.35
C PRO A 319 -9.72 8.63 -31.08
N ILE A 320 -9.79 7.89 -32.19
CA ILE A 320 -11.02 7.65 -32.94
C ILE A 320 -12.08 6.88 -32.13
N LYS A 321 -11.65 6.12 -31.11
CA LYS A 321 -12.53 5.41 -30.17
C LYS A 321 -13.00 6.27 -29.00
N SER A 322 -12.50 7.49 -28.84
CA SER A 322 -12.96 8.40 -27.79
C SER A 322 -14.39 8.89 -28.02
N GLY A 323 -14.99 8.70 -29.21
CA GLY A 323 -16.38 9.06 -29.50
C GLY A 323 -16.55 9.65 -30.89
N ASP A 324 -17.56 10.49 -31.07
CA ASP A 324 -17.94 11.10 -32.36
C ASP A 324 -17.32 12.49 -32.58
N GLY A 325 -16.51 12.97 -31.63
CA GLY A 325 -15.84 14.26 -31.67
C GLY A 325 -16.56 15.35 -30.87
N ILE A 326 -16.37 16.60 -31.27
CA ILE A 326 -16.84 17.78 -30.51
C ILE A 326 -17.48 18.77 -31.48
N ASP A 327 -18.63 19.29 -31.11
CA ASP A 327 -19.30 20.37 -31.85
C ASP A 327 -19.17 21.67 -31.07
N PHE A 328 -18.80 22.73 -31.79
CA PHE A 328 -18.70 24.08 -31.28
C PHE A 328 -19.78 24.93 -31.93
N TYR A 329 -20.47 25.74 -31.13
CA TYR A 329 -21.60 26.51 -31.60
C TYR A 329 -21.43 28.00 -31.34
N SER A 330 -22.00 28.81 -32.23
CA SER A 330 -21.95 30.27 -32.13
C SER A 330 -22.94 30.87 -31.13
N GLY A 331 -23.94 30.09 -30.73
CA GLY A 331 -24.96 30.44 -29.73
C GLY A 331 -24.98 29.46 -28.55
N ALA A 332 -25.62 29.87 -27.46
CA ALA A 332 -25.91 29.01 -26.34
C ALA A 332 -26.87 27.88 -26.74
N TYR A 333 -26.80 26.74 -26.05
CA TYR A 333 -27.66 25.56 -26.26
C TYR A 333 -27.62 24.97 -27.67
N GLY A 334 -26.54 25.17 -28.43
CA GLY A 334 -26.43 24.96 -29.88
C GLY A 334 -26.87 23.61 -30.48
N TRP A 335 -27.34 22.65 -29.68
CA TRP A 335 -27.79 21.33 -30.10
C TRP A 335 -29.28 21.01 -29.83
N ASP A 336 -30.07 21.87 -29.19
CA ASP A 336 -31.51 21.60 -28.98
C ASP A 336 -32.37 22.04 -30.18
N THR A 337 -33.00 21.04 -30.80
CA THR A 337 -33.60 21.01 -32.15
C THR A 337 -34.85 21.87 -32.40
N LYS A 338 -35.14 22.91 -31.61
CA LYS A 338 -36.37 23.71 -31.81
C LYS A 338 -36.23 25.23 -31.81
N GLY A 339 -35.03 25.79 -31.62
CA GLY A 339 -34.89 27.25 -31.63
C GLY A 339 -33.48 27.83 -31.59
N SER A 340 -32.43 27.01 -31.52
CA SER A 340 -31.06 27.54 -31.52
C SER A 340 -30.66 27.97 -32.93
N ARG A 341 -30.84 29.26 -33.22
CA ARG A 341 -30.29 29.94 -34.39
C ARG A 341 -28.78 30.10 -34.20
N ALA A 342 -28.04 29.00 -34.35
CA ALA A 342 -26.60 28.96 -34.14
C ALA A 342 -25.88 28.33 -35.33
N GLY A 343 -24.68 28.82 -35.60
CA GLY A 343 -23.74 28.21 -36.53
C GLY A 343 -22.94 27.13 -35.82
N ILE A 344 -22.56 26.09 -36.56
CA ILE A 344 -21.87 24.90 -36.03
C ILE A 344 -20.51 24.72 -36.69
N TYR A 345 -19.50 24.41 -35.90
CA TYR A 345 -18.22 23.87 -36.35
C TYR A 345 -18.07 22.46 -35.77
N GLU A 346 -18.08 21.45 -36.63
CA GLU A 346 -17.98 20.05 -36.25
C GLU A 346 -16.53 19.57 -36.32
N LEU A 347 -15.93 19.26 -35.17
CA LEU A 347 -14.64 18.59 -35.10
C LEU A 347 -14.88 17.09 -34.95
N LYS A 348 -14.99 16.39 -36.08
CA LYS A 348 -15.20 14.93 -36.11
C LYS A 348 -13.99 14.18 -35.56
N ASN A 349 -14.25 13.03 -34.93
CA ASN A 349 -13.24 12.16 -34.34
C ASN A 349 -12.06 11.80 -35.27
N ILE A 350 -12.30 11.64 -36.58
CA ILE A 350 -11.27 11.33 -37.58
C ILE A 350 -10.18 12.41 -37.66
N PHE A 351 -10.48 13.64 -37.28
CA PHE A 351 -9.51 14.75 -37.27
C PHE A 351 -8.79 14.90 -35.92
N ILE A 352 -9.24 14.17 -34.88
CA ILE A 352 -8.64 14.19 -33.55
C ILE A 352 -7.67 13.02 -33.45
N THR A 353 -6.39 13.25 -33.77
CA THR A 353 -5.35 12.21 -33.78
C THR A 353 -4.54 12.14 -32.48
N GLY A 354 -4.91 12.92 -31.47
CA GLY A 354 -4.20 13.04 -30.19
C GLY A 354 -4.47 14.41 -29.55
N PRO A 355 -3.81 14.73 -28.42
CA PRO A 355 -3.88 16.06 -27.83
C PRO A 355 -3.38 17.11 -28.82
N LYS A 356 -4.24 18.07 -29.18
CA LYS A 356 -3.91 19.08 -30.20
C LYS A 356 -4.49 20.44 -29.86
N LYS A 357 -3.72 21.48 -30.18
CA LYS A 357 -4.14 22.88 -30.15
C LYS A 357 -4.80 23.25 -31.48
N TYR A 358 -5.96 23.90 -31.40
CA TYR A 358 -6.71 24.46 -32.52
C TYR A 358 -6.77 25.99 -32.36
N ASP A 359 -6.65 26.70 -33.48
CA ASP A 359 -6.84 28.15 -33.52
C ASP A 359 -8.35 28.45 -33.64
N PRO A 360 -8.98 29.07 -32.62
CA PRO A 360 -10.40 29.41 -32.64
C PRO A 360 -10.81 30.31 -33.81
N ALA A 361 -9.87 31.06 -34.42
CA ALA A 361 -10.15 31.91 -35.58
C ALA A 361 -10.39 31.09 -36.87
N THR A 362 -9.82 29.89 -36.94
CA THR A 362 -9.96 28.96 -38.07
C THR A 362 -11.19 28.04 -37.95
N MET A 363 -11.84 28.03 -36.79
CA MET A 363 -13.05 27.25 -36.53
C MET A 363 -14.28 28.02 -37.05
N ILE A 364 -14.41 28.06 -38.38
CA ILE A 364 -15.47 28.80 -39.09
C ILE A 364 -16.80 28.09 -38.94
N PHE A 365 -17.84 28.82 -38.54
CA PHE A 365 -19.16 28.24 -38.36
C PHE A 365 -19.90 28.04 -39.68
N ASN A 366 -20.55 26.88 -39.81
CA ASN A 366 -21.53 26.61 -40.85
C ASN A 366 -22.94 26.97 -40.36
N TYR A 367 -23.64 27.83 -41.09
CA TYR A 367 -24.99 28.31 -40.78
C TYR A 367 -26.08 27.72 -41.69
N ILE A 368 -25.75 26.78 -42.56
CA ILE A 368 -26.73 26.15 -43.47
C ILE A 368 -27.86 25.52 -42.65
N GLY A 369 -29.10 25.93 -42.93
CA GLY A 369 -30.29 25.42 -42.26
C GLY A 369 -30.55 25.97 -40.84
N SER A 370 -29.71 26.90 -40.35
CA SER A 370 -29.85 27.48 -39.00
C SER A 370 -30.96 28.54 -38.86
N GLY A 371 -31.44 29.13 -39.96
CA GLY A 371 -32.41 30.23 -39.93
C GLY A 371 -31.88 31.55 -39.36
N VAL A 372 -30.55 31.67 -39.18
CA VAL A 372 -29.83 32.90 -38.79
C VAL A 372 -29.74 33.85 -39.99
N ASP A 373 -30.00 35.14 -39.81
CA ASP A 373 -29.89 36.13 -40.89
C ASP A 373 -28.43 36.39 -41.28
N LEU A 374 -28.20 36.83 -42.53
CA LEU A 374 -26.85 36.99 -43.07
C LEU A 374 -26.00 38.00 -42.26
N ASN A 375 -26.60 39.05 -41.70
CA ASN A 375 -25.86 40.03 -40.91
C ASN A 375 -25.37 39.42 -39.59
N GLU A 376 -26.21 38.60 -38.94
CA GLU A 376 -25.83 37.84 -37.76
C GLU A 376 -24.75 36.79 -38.08
N GLN A 377 -24.81 36.12 -39.23
CA GLN A 377 -23.75 35.19 -39.66
C GLN A 377 -22.40 35.91 -39.86
N ILE A 378 -22.39 37.08 -40.51
CA ILE A 378 -21.18 37.89 -40.71
C ILE A 378 -20.62 38.39 -39.37
N ALA A 379 -21.48 38.72 -38.41
CA ALA A 379 -21.08 39.16 -37.08
C ALA A 379 -20.47 38.02 -36.22
N LYS A 380 -20.84 36.77 -36.52
CA LYS A 380 -20.44 35.57 -35.75
C LYS A 380 -19.71 34.55 -36.65
N PRO A 381 -18.56 34.89 -37.25
CA PRO A 381 -17.96 34.05 -38.29
C PRO A 381 -17.28 32.78 -37.77
N ASN A 382 -16.76 32.80 -36.53
CA ASN A 382 -15.96 31.72 -35.97
C ASN A 382 -16.02 31.66 -34.46
N PHE A 383 -15.48 30.57 -33.90
CA PHE A 383 -15.51 30.31 -32.47
C PHE A 383 -14.73 31.35 -31.66
N LYS A 384 -13.67 31.97 -32.22
CA LYS A 384 -12.95 33.08 -31.56
C LYS A 384 -13.86 34.26 -31.24
N LYS A 385 -14.69 34.67 -32.20
CA LYS A 385 -15.56 35.85 -32.11
C LYS A 385 -16.87 35.59 -31.38
N SER A 386 -17.37 34.36 -31.44
CA SER A 386 -18.66 34.02 -30.86
C SER A 386 -18.64 32.62 -30.25
N PRO A 387 -17.95 32.43 -29.11
CA PRO A 387 -18.01 31.19 -28.38
C PRO A 387 -19.37 31.07 -27.67
N GLY A 388 -20.25 30.23 -28.19
CA GLY A 388 -21.61 30.04 -27.67
C GLY A 388 -21.73 28.84 -26.75
N SER A 389 -21.51 27.63 -27.27
CA SER A 389 -21.62 26.38 -26.52
C SER A 389 -20.72 25.28 -27.11
N ILE A 390 -20.44 24.25 -26.31
CA ILE A 390 -19.60 23.10 -26.68
C ILE A 390 -20.38 21.82 -26.36
N ARG A 391 -20.53 20.95 -27.37
CA ARG A 391 -21.07 19.61 -27.19
C ARG A 391 -19.96 18.59 -27.37
N ILE A 392 -19.64 17.88 -26.30
CA ILE A 392 -18.65 16.81 -26.27
C ILE A 392 -19.38 15.48 -26.49
N LYS A 393 -19.08 14.79 -27.60
CA LYS A 393 -19.71 13.52 -27.98
C LYS A 393 -18.73 12.37 -27.74
N GLY A 394 -18.44 12.10 -26.47
CA GLY A 394 -17.54 11.03 -26.04
C GLY A 394 -16.58 11.44 -24.92
N ASN A 395 -15.48 10.69 -24.78
CA ASN A 395 -14.42 10.90 -23.81
C ASN A 395 -13.38 11.87 -24.38
N TYR A 396 -13.71 13.17 -24.36
CA TYR A 396 -12.79 14.24 -24.68
C TYR A 396 -12.73 15.25 -23.55
N LEU A 397 -11.53 15.79 -23.35
CA LEU A 397 -11.30 16.97 -22.53
C LEU A 397 -11.06 18.16 -23.47
N VAL A 398 -11.79 19.25 -23.24
CA VAL A 398 -11.66 20.51 -24.00
C VAL A 398 -11.18 21.60 -23.05
N ALA A 399 -10.07 22.26 -23.36
CA ALA A 399 -9.56 23.37 -22.57
C ALA A 399 -9.50 24.64 -23.43
N LEU A 400 -10.15 25.70 -22.98
CA LEU A 400 -10.21 27.00 -23.66
C LEU A 400 -9.23 27.96 -23.00
N TYR A 401 -8.35 28.61 -23.75
CA TYR A 401 -7.37 29.59 -23.24
C TYR A 401 -7.62 30.97 -23.83
N SER A 402 -7.62 32.02 -23.01
CA SER A 402 -7.87 33.41 -23.44
C SER A 402 -6.64 34.31 -23.52
N SER A 403 -5.45 33.82 -23.17
CA SER A 403 -4.20 34.58 -23.27
C SER A 403 -3.04 33.66 -23.62
N LEU A 404 -2.12 34.17 -24.43
CA LEU A 404 -0.90 33.47 -24.83
C LEU A 404 0.26 33.64 -23.81
N SER A 405 0.19 34.63 -22.91
CA SER A 405 1.29 34.98 -22.01
C SER A 405 1.12 34.56 -20.55
N SER A 406 -0.12 34.52 -20.03
CA SER A 406 -0.43 34.11 -18.65
C SER A 406 -1.78 33.38 -18.64
N GLY A 407 -1.80 32.22 -19.30
CA GLY A 407 -2.99 31.53 -19.81
C GLY A 407 -4.13 31.43 -18.80
N TYR A 408 -5.13 32.28 -18.95
CA TYR A 408 -6.40 32.08 -18.29
C TYR A 408 -7.15 31.00 -19.06
N CYS A 409 -7.58 29.93 -18.39
CA CYS A 409 -8.33 28.87 -19.03
C CYS A 409 -9.46 28.32 -18.18
N GLN A 410 -10.27 27.53 -18.87
CA GLN A 410 -11.26 26.66 -18.27
C GLN A 410 -11.28 25.32 -19.00
N VAL A 411 -11.45 24.25 -18.22
CA VAL A 411 -11.45 22.88 -18.71
C VAL A 411 -12.86 22.28 -18.63
N PHE A 412 -13.29 21.66 -19.72
CA PHE A 412 -14.59 21.05 -19.88
C PHE A 412 -14.41 19.55 -20.16
N LYS A 413 -15.00 18.72 -19.29
CA LYS A 413 -15.11 17.26 -19.48
C LYS A 413 -16.50 16.84 -19.95
N THR A 414 -17.44 17.77 -19.91
CA THR A 414 -18.84 17.59 -20.29
C THR A 414 -19.28 18.76 -21.16
N ASN A 415 -20.50 18.68 -21.70
CA ASN A 415 -21.08 19.76 -22.49
C ASN A 415 -21.05 21.09 -21.73
N ALA A 416 -20.67 22.16 -22.43
CA ALA A 416 -20.76 23.53 -21.96
C ALA A 416 -21.94 24.19 -22.65
N VAL A 417 -23.03 24.40 -21.91
CA VAL A 417 -24.34 24.78 -22.47
C VAL A 417 -24.41 26.25 -22.85
N ASP A 418 -23.73 27.11 -22.09
CA ASP A 418 -23.56 28.52 -22.43
C ASP A 418 -22.20 28.97 -21.92
N LEU A 419 -21.32 29.34 -22.85
CA LEU A 419 -20.01 29.84 -22.49
C LEU A 419 -20.08 31.25 -21.91
N LYS A 420 -21.08 32.08 -22.23
CA LYS A 420 -21.15 33.47 -21.70
C LYS A 420 -21.24 33.55 -20.17
N GLY A 421 -21.77 32.50 -19.54
CA GLY A 421 -21.81 32.36 -18.07
C GLY A 421 -20.57 31.71 -17.47
N THR A 422 -19.55 31.40 -18.27
CA THR A 422 -18.35 30.69 -17.84
C THR A 422 -17.15 31.63 -17.76
N GLU A 423 -16.30 31.41 -16.76
CA GLU A 423 -15.10 32.20 -16.52
C GLU A 423 -13.96 31.63 -17.39
N TYR A 424 -14.00 31.74 -18.70
CA TYR A 424 -12.90 31.26 -19.57
C TYR A 424 -12.06 32.41 -20.15
N VAL A 425 -12.41 33.65 -19.83
CA VAL A 425 -11.71 34.86 -20.26
C VAL A 425 -11.28 35.67 -19.04
N GLY A 426 -9.97 35.92 -18.93
CA GLY A 426 -9.41 36.70 -17.82
C GLY A 426 -9.77 38.20 -17.88
N PRO A 427 -9.62 38.96 -16.78
CA PRO A 427 -9.89 40.40 -16.76
C PRO A 427 -9.10 41.16 -17.84
N GLY A 428 -9.80 41.91 -18.70
CA GLY A 428 -9.19 42.69 -19.78
C GLY A 428 -8.90 41.91 -21.07
N ASN A 429 -9.09 40.59 -21.09
CA ASN A 429 -9.12 39.81 -22.33
C ASN A 429 -10.55 39.78 -22.90
N ILE A 430 -10.64 39.66 -24.22
CA ILE A 430 -11.93 39.72 -24.94
C ILE A 430 -12.18 38.51 -25.86
N SER A 431 -11.22 37.59 -25.98
CA SER A 431 -11.33 36.46 -26.92
C SER A 431 -10.60 35.20 -26.46
N ILE A 432 -11.04 34.07 -27.00
CA ILE A 432 -10.33 32.79 -26.91
C ILE A 432 -9.16 32.83 -27.90
N GLU A 433 -7.97 32.45 -27.44
CA GLU A 433 -6.74 32.40 -28.22
C GLU A 433 -6.33 30.96 -28.57
N ALA A 434 -6.78 29.96 -27.81
CA ALA A 434 -6.52 28.56 -28.12
C ALA A 434 -7.64 27.65 -27.62
N VAL A 435 -7.95 26.61 -28.41
CA VAL A 435 -8.74 25.46 -27.96
C VAL A 435 -7.83 24.23 -27.95
N HIS A 436 -7.64 23.60 -26.80
CA HIS A 436 -7.00 22.29 -26.71
C HIS A 436 -8.07 21.21 -26.66
N VAL A 437 -7.96 20.23 -27.54
CA VAL A 437 -8.80 19.03 -27.55
C VAL A 437 -7.92 17.84 -27.25
N ILE A 438 -8.28 17.09 -26.21
CA ILE A 438 -7.53 15.96 -25.70
C ILE A 438 -8.45 14.74 -25.68
N PRO A 439 -8.21 13.73 -26.54
CA PRO A 439 -8.93 12.46 -26.46
C PRO A 439 -8.47 11.69 -25.22
N THR A 440 -9.40 11.37 -24.33
CA THR A 440 -9.12 10.67 -23.07
C THR A 440 -9.69 9.26 -23.10
N LYS A 441 -9.15 8.37 -22.26
CA LYS A 441 -9.70 7.03 -22.03
C LYS A 441 -10.96 7.09 -21.19
#